data_AF-A0A4Q3Z9M2-F1
#
_entry.id   AF-A0A4Q3Z9M2-F1
#
_cell.length_a   1.000
_cell.length_b   1.000
_cell.length_c   1.000
_cell.angle_alpha   90.00
_cell.angle_beta   90.00
_cell.angle_gamma   90.00
#
_symmetry.space_group_name_H-M   'P 1'
#
loop_
_entity.id
_entity.type
_entity.pdbx_description
1 polymer ?
#
loop_
_entity_poly.entity_id
_entity_poly.type
_entity_poly.pdbx_seq_one_letter_code
_entity_poly.pdbx_strand_id
1 'polypeptide(L)'
;MGDEIDLLEADLFGSGQALGFPINFDLVLQHLQQDMRDDWYADTLGYSDIFGDKDYAKAVILGCLSDWNGVYSGDRRYLRAIPKKGFAERYSLETDFFDRFVYQAICTFLVPRIDPLLSHRVLSYRYRRHETESKYLFSHKINKWLDFEGLSFTFLKGEQYLACTDVSNFFENVSAKQLI
;
A
#
# COMPACT_ATOMS: atom_id res chain seq x y z
N MET A 1 -28.26 -12.36 22.70
CA MET A 1 -27.59 -13.23 21.70
C MET A 1 -28.38 -13.20 20.40
N GLY A 2 -28.63 -11.99 19.90
CA GLY A 2 -29.45 -11.71 18.72
C GLY A 2 -29.02 -10.43 17.98
N ASP A 3 -28.19 -9.59 18.61
CA ASP A 3 -27.71 -8.32 18.02
C ASP A 3 -26.37 -8.43 17.27
N GLU A 4 -25.61 -9.53 17.44
CA GLU A 4 -24.30 -9.71 16.76
C GLU A 4 -24.43 -10.16 15.29
N ILE A 5 -25.60 -10.68 14.88
CA ILE A 5 -25.80 -11.26 13.54
C ILE A 5 -26.17 -10.18 12.50
N ASP A 6 -26.77 -9.06 12.90
CA ASP A 6 -27.23 -8.00 11.99
C ASP A 6 -26.09 -7.11 11.43
N LEU A 7 -24.94 -7.03 12.11
CA LEU A 7 -23.82 -6.19 11.67
C LEU A 7 -23.04 -6.79 10.47
N LEU A 8 -23.16 -8.11 10.25
CA LEU A 8 -22.54 -8.80 9.11
C LEU A 8 -23.37 -8.68 7.82
N GLU A 9 -24.69 -8.44 7.91
CA GLU A 9 -25.55 -8.25 6.73
C GLU A 9 -25.46 -6.83 6.15
N ALA A 10 -25.13 -5.83 6.97
CA ALA A 10 -24.85 -4.48 6.50
C ALA A 10 -23.44 -4.41 5.89
N ASP A 11 -23.31 -3.89 4.67
CA ASP A 11 -22.00 -3.64 4.04
C ASP A 11 -21.29 -2.44 4.69
N LEU A 12 -20.78 -2.63 5.90
CA LEU A 12 -20.08 -1.61 6.70
C LEU A 12 -18.82 -1.10 6.00
N PHE A 13 -18.16 -1.95 5.22
CA PHE A 13 -16.94 -1.60 4.51
C PHE A 13 -17.25 -0.80 3.24
N GLY A 14 -18.18 -1.26 2.40
CA GLY A 14 -18.56 -0.57 1.17
C GLY A 14 -19.29 0.76 1.42
N SER A 15 -20.05 0.87 2.51
CA SER A 15 -20.64 2.14 2.96
C SER A 15 -19.63 3.10 3.59
N GLY A 16 -18.47 2.60 3.99
CA GLY A 16 -17.42 3.35 4.67
C GLY A 16 -17.64 3.57 6.17
N GLN A 17 -18.67 2.95 6.76
CA GLN A 17 -18.93 3.01 8.19
C GLN A 17 -17.81 2.38 9.03
N ALA A 18 -17.09 1.39 8.51
CA ALA A 18 -16.03 0.70 9.24
C ALA A 18 -14.75 1.56 9.41
N LEU A 19 -14.25 2.19 8.32
CA LEU A 19 -12.95 2.87 8.31
C LEU A 19 -13.03 4.36 7.97
N GLY A 20 -14.24 4.92 7.89
CA GLY A 20 -14.47 6.34 7.56
C GLY A 20 -14.40 6.67 6.06
N PHE A 21 -14.22 5.66 5.21
CA PHE A 21 -14.26 5.78 3.75
C PHE A 21 -14.70 4.46 3.11
N PRO A 22 -15.39 4.50 1.95
CA PRO A 22 -15.89 3.29 1.30
C PRO A 22 -14.74 2.43 0.77
N ILE A 23 -14.81 1.13 1.06
CA ILE A 23 -13.79 0.15 0.70
C ILE A 23 -14.43 -0.98 -0.11
N ASN A 24 -13.87 -1.25 -1.29
CA ASN A 24 -14.08 -2.52 -1.98
C ASN A 24 -13.11 -3.55 -1.37
N PHE A 25 -13.62 -4.37 -0.45
CA PHE A 25 -12.82 -5.32 0.32
C PHE A 25 -12.04 -6.30 -0.58
N ASP A 26 -12.69 -6.78 -1.65
CA ASP A 26 -12.08 -7.73 -2.59
C ASP A 26 -10.93 -7.10 -3.36
N LEU A 27 -11.11 -5.86 -3.81
CA LEU A 27 -10.06 -5.12 -4.51
C LEU A 27 -8.86 -4.84 -3.58
N VAL A 28 -9.12 -4.50 -2.31
CA VAL A 28 -8.03 -4.30 -1.32
C VAL A 28 -7.26 -5.59 -1.11
N LEU A 29 -7.92 -6.74 -0.95
CA LEU A 29 -7.24 -8.03 -0.82
C LEU A 29 -6.40 -8.36 -2.04
N GLN A 30 -6.90 -8.11 -3.26
CA GLN A 30 -6.12 -8.32 -4.48
C GLN A 30 -4.87 -7.45 -4.53
N HIS A 31 -5.00 -6.16 -4.18
CA HIS A 31 -3.85 -5.27 -4.11
C HIS A 31 -2.84 -5.69 -3.03
N LEU A 32 -3.33 -6.06 -1.85
CA LEU A 32 -2.51 -6.52 -0.73
C LEU A 32 -1.74 -7.79 -1.09
N GLN A 33 -2.41 -8.77 -1.70
CA GLN A 33 -1.77 -10.01 -2.15
C GLN A 33 -0.66 -9.74 -3.16
N GLN A 34 -0.83 -8.75 -4.03
CA GLN A 34 0.18 -8.37 -5.01
C GLN A 34 1.36 -7.61 -4.38
N ASP A 35 1.13 -6.83 -3.33
CA ASP A 35 2.16 -6.12 -2.57
C ASP A 35 3.04 -7.10 -1.75
N MET A 36 2.39 -8.06 -1.08
CA MET A 36 3.04 -9.02 -0.18
C MET A 36 3.82 -10.14 -0.90
N ARG A 37 3.72 -10.24 -2.23
CA ARG A 37 4.32 -11.34 -3.01
C ARG A 37 5.84 -11.43 -2.87
N ASP A 38 6.51 -10.28 -2.72
CA ASP A 38 7.98 -10.19 -2.66
C ASP A 38 8.48 -9.97 -1.21
N ASP A 39 7.66 -10.29 -0.21
CA ASP A 39 8.02 -10.16 1.20
C ASP A 39 9.20 -11.07 1.57
N TRP A 40 10.14 -10.51 2.32
CA TRP A 40 11.26 -11.28 2.86
C TRP A 40 10.86 -12.13 4.07
N TYR A 41 9.86 -11.68 4.83
CA TYR A 41 9.36 -12.30 6.06
C TYR A 41 7.88 -12.66 5.92
N ALA A 42 7.55 -13.46 4.89
CA ALA A 42 6.19 -13.91 4.66
C ALA A 42 5.77 -14.98 5.67
N ASP A 43 4.45 -15.05 5.92
CA ASP A 43 3.83 -16.18 6.59
C ASP A 43 4.10 -17.50 5.82
N THR A 44 4.26 -18.59 6.56
CA THR A 44 4.60 -19.91 5.99
C THR A 44 3.51 -20.52 5.12
N LEU A 45 2.25 -20.13 5.33
CA LEU A 45 1.10 -20.51 4.50
C LEU A 45 0.80 -19.46 3.42
N GLY A 46 1.62 -18.41 3.34
CA GLY A 46 1.38 -17.27 2.46
C GLY A 46 0.04 -16.58 2.75
N TYR A 47 -0.43 -16.63 4.00
CA TYR A 47 -1.73 -16.08 4.43
C TYR A 47 -2.93 -16.68 3.69
N SER A 48 -2.81 -17.90 3.18
CA SER A 48 -3.87 -18.55 2.38
C SER A 48 -5.17 -18.78 3.16
N ASP A 49 -5.07 -18.96 4.47
CA ASP A 49 -6.19 -19.00 5.41
C ASP A 49 -6.93 -17.66 5.49
N ILE A 50 -6.21 -16.54 5.58
CA ILE A 50 -6.82 -15.21 5.66
C ILE A 50 -7.37 -14.74 4.31
N PHE A 51 -6.63 -14.96 3.22
CA PHE A 51 -7.11 -14.64 1.86
C PHE A 51 -8.30 -15.52 1.44
N GLY A 52 -8.37 -16.75 1.97
CA GLY A 52 -9.45 -17.70 1.71
C GLY A 52 -10.74 -17.42 2.49
N ASP A 53 -10.64 -16.74 3.63
CA ASP A 53 -11.77 -16.43 4.52
C ASP A 53 -11.92 -14.92 4.75
N LYS A 54 -12.67 -14.28 3.85
CA LYS A 54 -12.92 -12.84 3.88
C LYS A 54 -13.76 -12.42 5.08
N ASP A 55 -14.67 -13.29 5.52
CA ASP A 55 -15.57 -12.98 6.62
C ASP A 55 -14.81 -13.03 7.95
N TYR A 56 -13.89 -13.99 8.10
CA TYR A 56 -12.90 -13.96 9.18
C TYR A 56 -12.09 -12.67 9.17
N ALA A 57 -11.53 -12.28 8.01
CA ALA A 57 -10.73 -11.06 7.93
C ALA A 57 -11.53 -9.79 8.30
N LYS A 58 -12.78 -9.69 7.84
CA LYS A 58 -13.70 -8.61 8.24
C LYS A 58 -13.98 -8.63 9.74
N ALA A 59 -14.28 -9.80 10.29
CA ALA A 59 -14.58 -9.96 11.72
C ALA A 59 -13.41 -9.52 12.59
N VAL A 60 -12.17 -9.88 12.23
CA VAL A 60 -10.98 -9.44 12.97
C VAL A 60 -10.84 -7.92 12.93
N ILE A 61 -10.98 -7.29 11.76
CA ILE A 61 -10.87 -5.82 11.63
C ILE A 61 -11.95 -5.11 12.45
N LEU A 62 -13.20 -5.61 12.40
CA LEU A 62 -14.30 -5.07 13.20
C LEU A 62 -14.07 -5.26 14.71
N GLY A 63 -13.47 -6.38 15.11
CA GLY A 63 -13.01 -6.62 16.48
C GLY A 63 -12.00 -5.57 16.92
N CYS A 64 -10.94 -5.36 16.13
CA CYS A 64 -9.92 -4.34 16.40
C CYS A 64 -10.51 -2.92 16.54
N LEU A 65 -11.50 -2.57 15.70
CA LEU A 65 -12.22 -1.31 15.80
C LEU A 65 -13.04 -1.22 17.09
N SER A 66 -13.78 -2.29 17.41
CA SER A 66 -14.67 -2.34 18.58
C SER A 66 -13.88 -2.22 19.88
N ASP A 67 -12.74 -2.90 19.97
CA ASP A 67 -11.85 -2.89 21.14
C ASP A 67 -11.29 -1.48 21.44
N TRP A 68 -11.21 -0.63 20.41
CA TRP A 68 -10.66 0.72 20.47
C TRP A 68 -11.70 1.82 20.22
N ASN A 69 -12.96 1.60 20.61
CA ASN A 69 -14.06 2.58 20.52
C ASN A 69 -14.27 3.15 19.10
N GLY A 70 -14.16 2.29 18.08
CA GLY A 70 -14.31 2.67 16.67
C GLY A 70 -13.07 3.25 16.03
N VAL A 71 -11.91 3.23 16.70
CA VAL A 71 -10.64 3.69 16.15
C VAL A 71 -9.75 2.49 15.87
N TYR A 72 -9.23 2.37 14.65
CA TYR A 72 -8.24 1.33 14.38
C TYR A 72 -6.88 1.77 14.94
N SER A 73 -6.37 1.03 15.93
CA SER A 73 -5.02 1.23 16.47
C SER A 73 -4.12 0.10 15.98
N GLY A 74 -3.15 0.44 15.13
CA GLY A 74 -2.21 -0.55 14.60
C GLY A 74 -1.27 -1.10 15.67
N ASP A 75 -0.73 -2.30 15.42
CA ASP A 75 0.13 -3.01 16.36
C ASP A 75 1.61 -2.57 16.22
N ARG A 76 2.47 -3.17 17.05
CA ARG A 76 3.90 -2.95 17.06
C ARG A 76 4.52 -3.40 15.74
N ARG A 77 5.06 -2.44 15.02
CA ARG A 77 5.99 -2.68 13.90
C ARG A 77 7.36 -3.23 14.35
N TYR A 78 7.95 -4.10 13.53
CA TYR A 78 9.27 -4.68 13.75
C TYR A 78 10.25 -4.26 12.65
N LEU A 79 11.41 -3.74 13.04
CA LEU A 79 12.52 -3.53 12.12
C LEU A 79 13.31 -4.82 11.95
N ARG A 80 13.48 -5.26 10.70
CA ARG A 80 14.21 -6.48 10.35
C ARG A 80 15.26 -6.19 9.29
N ALA A 81 16.42 -6.85 9.36
CA ALA A 81 17.51 -6.64 8.42
C ALA A 81 17.39 -7.59 7.22
N ILE A 82 17.23 -7.02 6.02
CA ILE A 82 17.27 -7.74 4.75
C ILE A 82 18.70 -7.68 4.19
N PRO A 83 19.34 -8.83 3.94
CA PRO A 83 20.67 -8.86 3.36
C PRO A 83 20.64 -8.40 1.90
N LYS A 84 21.62 -7.58 1.51
CA LYS A 84 21.88 -7.19 0.13
C LYS A 84 23.21 -7.77 -0.35
N LYS A 85 23.37 -7.80 -1.68
CA LYS A 85 24.66 -8.11 -2.32
C LYS A 85 25.76 -7.22 -1.74
N GLY A 86 26.93 -7.79 -1.52
CA GLY A 86 28.08 -7.08 -0.95
C GLY A 86 28.05 -6.92 0.57
N PHE A 87 27.33 -7.80 1.29
CA PHE A 87 27.25 -7.81 2.76
C PHE A 87 26.64 -6.55 3.38
N ALA A 88 25.96 -5.72 2.58
CA ALA A 88 25.20 -4.59 3.09
C ALA A 88 23.84 -5.05 3.63
N GLU A 89 23.29 -4.32 4.59
CA GLU A 89 21.94 -4.55 5.10
C GLU A 89 21.01 -3.41 4.69
N ARG A 90 19.74 -3.75 4.43
CA ARG A 90 18.65 -2.79 4.35
C ARG A 90 17.61 -3.17 5.40
N TYR A 91 17.11 -2.20 6.15
CA TYR A 91 16.00 -2.47 7.05
C TYR A 91 14.67 -2.56 6.29
N SER A 92 13.85 -3.52 6.71
CA SER A 92 12.44 -3.64 6.37
C SER A 92 11.61 -3.34 7.61
N LEU A 93 10.48 -2.67 7.39
CA LEU A 93 9.51 -2.37 8.43
C LEU A 93 8.37 -3.37 8.30
N GLU A 94 8.36 -4.35 9.18
CA GLU A 94 7.38 -5.43 9.18
C GLU A 94 6.21 -5.08 10.10
N THR A 95 5.00 -5.18 9.57
CA THR A 95 3.72 -5.07 10.30
C THR A 95 2.89 -6.32 10.05
N ASP A 96 1.88 -6.56 10.88
CA ASP A 96 0.98 -7.70 10.70
C ASP A 96 0.08 -7.55 9.44
N PHE A 97 -0.64 -8.63 9.12
CA PHE A 97 -1.51 -8.68 7.96
C PHE A 97 -2.63 -7.61 7.97
N PHE A 98 -3.27 -7.39 9.13
CA PHE A 98 -4.40 -6.50 9.26
C PHE A 98 -3.97 -5.03 9.25
N ASP A 99 -2.82 -4.71 9.83
CA ASP A 99 -2.18 -3.39 9.70
C ASP A 99 -1.92 -3.07 8.23
N ARG A 100 -1.38 -4.04 7.50
CA ARG A 100 -1.13 -3.91 6.05
C ARG A 100 -2.43 -3.81 5.28
N PHE A 101 -3.48 -4.53 5.66
CA PHE A 101 -4.80 -4.40 5.05
C PHE A 101 -5.34 -2.98 5.20
N VAL A 102 -5.30 -2.40 6.42
CA VAL A 102 -5.79 -1.03 6.66
C VAL A 102 -4.97 -0.02 5.86
N TYR A 103 -3.64 -0.15 5.87
CA TYR A 103 -2.76 0.67 5.03
C TYR A 103 -3.11 0.55 3.54
N GLN A 104 -3.29 -0.67 3.04
CA GLN A 104 -3.61 -0.93 1.65
C GLN A 104 -5.02 -0.45 1.28
N ALA A 105 -5.98 -0.48 2.20
CA ALA A 105 -7.31 0.09 2.02
C ALA A 105 -7.22 1.60 1.82
N ILE A 106 -6.44 2.29 2.66
CA ILE A 106 -6.15 3.72 2.53
C ILE A 106 -5.50 4.01 1.17
N CYS A 107 -4.47 3.25 0.78
CA CYS A 107 -3.82 3.43 -0.51
C CYS A 107 -4.77 3.21 -1.70
N THR A 108 -5.56 2.14 -1.66
CA THR A 108 -6.54 1.81 -2.71
C THR A 108 -7.58 2.92 -2.87
N PHE A 109 -7.99 3.55 -1.77
CA PHE A 109 -8.91 4.68 -1.79
C PHE A 109 -8.25 6.00 -2.23
N LEU A 110 -7.08 6.34 -1.69
CA LEU A 110 -6.46 7.66 -1.89
C LEU A 110 -5.69 7.78 -3.21
N VAL A 111 -4.97 6.74 -3.64
CA VAL A 111 -4.09 6.81 -4.82
C VAL A 111 -4.81 7.27 -6.10
N PRO A 112 -6.03 6.78 -6.43
CA PRO A 112 -6.78 7.28 -7.60
C PRO A 112 -7.10 8.78 -7.54
N ARG A 113 -7.21 9.36 -6.35
CA ARG A 113 -7.54 10.77 -6.10
C ARG A 113 -6.30 11.65 -6.08
N ILE A 114 -5.19 11.15 -5.57
CA ILE A 114 -3.93 11.90 -5.42
C ILE A 114 -3.09 11.85 -6.69
N ASP A 115 -3.01 10.70 -7.38
CA ASP A 115 -2.16 10.55 -8.57
C ASP A 115 -2.40 11.59 -9.69
N PRO A 116 -3.65 12.03 -9.98
CA PRO A 116 -3.91 13.10 -10.93
C PRO A 116 -3.26 14.44 -10.58
N LEU A 117 -2.99 14.69 -9.31
CA LEU A 117 -2.35 15.92 -8.83
C LEU A 117 -0.82 15.88 -8.98
N LEU A 118 -0.24 14.69 -9.17
CA LEU A 118 1.20 14.52 -9.34
C LEU A 118 1.63 14.95 -10.75
N SER A 119 2.74 15.69 -10.82
CA SER A 119 3.38 16.06 -12.08
C SER A 119 3.59 14.84 -12.98
N HIS A 120 3.46 15.02 -14.29
CA HIS A 120 3.78 13.98 -15.29
C HIS A 120 5.26 13.53 -15.22
N ARG A 121 6.12 14.30 -14.55
CA ARG A 121 7.54 13.98 -14.32
C ARG A 121 7.78 13.05 -13.13
N VAL A 122 6.76 12.73 -12.34
CA VAL A 122 6.84 11.67 -11.33
C VAL A 122 6.62 10.34 -12.06
N LEU A 123 7.62 9.47 -12.04
CA LEU A 123 7.60 8.22 -12.82
C LEU A 123 7.38 6.98 -11.95
N SER A 124 7.78 7.01 -10.68
CA SER A 124 7.59 5.91 -9.73
C SER A 124 6.15 5.86 -9.19
N TYR A 125 5.69 4.64 -8.86
CA TYR A 125 4.43 4.37 -8.15
C TYR A 125 3.19 5.13 -8.68
N ARG A 126 3.05 5.22 -10.01
CA ARG A 126 1.92 5.90 -10.66
C ARG A 126 0.70 5.01 -10.75
N TYR A 127 -0.47 5.57 -10.46
CA TYR A 127 -1.75 4.87 -10.48
C TYR A 127 -2.08 4.32 -11.88
N ARG A 128 -2.61 3.10 -11.93
CA ARG A 128 -3.08 2.49 -13.18
C ARG A 128 -4.51 2.95 -13.49
N ARG A 129 -4.65 3.96 -14.35
CA ARG A 129 -5.95 4.63 -14.63
C ARG A 129 -6.93 3.85 -15.51
N HIS A 130 -6.43 3.00 -16.41
CA HIS A 130 -7.25 2.41 -17.48
C HIS A 130 -7.90 1.06 -17.11
N GLU A 131 -7.66 0.56 -15.89
CA GLU A 131 -8.22 -0.70 -15.39
C GLU A 131 -8.69 -0.47 -13.95
N THR A 132 -9.94 -0.01 -13.80
CA THR A 132 -10.53 0.39 -12.49
C THR A 132 -10.66 -0.76 -11.49
N GLU A 133 -10.55 -2.01 -11.95
CA GLU A 133 -10.58 -3.24 -11.14
C GLU A 133 -9.36 -4.13 -11.41
N SER A 134 -8.22 -3.49 -11.70
CA SER A 134 -6.96 -4.24 -11.81
C SER A 134 -6.50 -4.71 -10.44
N LYS A 135 -6.05 -5.96 -10.34
CA LYS A 135 -5.27 -6.43 -9.18
C LYS A 135 -3.95 -5.67 -8.96
N TYR A 136 -3.57 -4.80 -9.90
CA TYR A 136 -2.38 -3.95 -9.81
C TYR A 136 -2.77 -2.49 -9.59
N LEU A 137 -2.52 -1.98 -8.37
CA LEU A 137 -2.74 -0.57 -8.04
C LEU A 137 -1.85 0.37 -8.87
N PHE A 138 -0.61 -0.06 -9.14
CA PHE A 138 0.40 0.74 -9.83
C PHE A 138 0.65 0.27 -11.27
N SER A 139 1.08 1.22 -12.10
CA SER A 139 1.59 0.97 -13.44
C SER A 139 2.88 0.14 -13.41
N HIS A 140 3.14 -0.61 -14.48
CA HIS A 140 4.35 -1.42 -14.58
C HIS A 140 5.62 -0.56 -14.51
N LYS A 141 6.52 -0.90 -13.59
CA LYS A 141 7.75 -0.15 -13.29
C LYS A 141 8.71 -0.05 -14.49
N ILE A 142 8.74 -1.09 -15.35
CA ILE A 142 9.64 -1.15 -16.52
C ILE A 142 9.36 -0.02 -17.50
N ASN A 143 8.10 0.24 -17.84
CA ASN A 143 7.76 1.30 -18.80
C ASN A 143 8.18 2.68 -18.25
N LYS A 144 8.02 2.89 -16.95
CA LYS A 144 8.41 4.14 -16.28
C LYS A 144 9.92 4.31 -16.18
N TRP A 145 10.67 3.22 -16.09
CA TRP A 145 12.12 3.24 -16.21
C TRP A 145 12.56 3.64 -17.62
N LEU A 146 11.92 3.11 -18.67
CA LEU A 146 12.21 3.49 -20.05
C LEU A 146 11.89 4.98 -20.32
N ASP A 147 10.78 5.50 -19.77
CA ASP A 147 10.46 6.92 -19.82
C ASP A 147 11.59 7.77 -19.20
N PHE A 148 12.12 7.34 -18.05
CA PHE A 148 13.23 8.01 -17.37
C PHE A 148 14.53 7.99 -18.19
N GLU A 149 14.91 6.83 -18.74
CA GLU A 149 16.10 6.69 -19.59
C GLU A 149 15.98 7.55 -20.85
N GLY A 150 14.81 7.53 -21.49
CA GLY A 150 14.54 8.36 -22.67
C GLY A 150 14.68 9.85 -22.37
N LEU A 151 14.11 10.33 -21.25
CA LEU A 151 14.26 11.72 -20.81
C LEU A 151 15.71 12.07 -20.50
N SER A 152 16.46 11.18 -19.86
CA SER A 152 17.87 11.43 -19.53
C SER A 152 18.73 11.49 -20.81
N PHE A 153 18.41 10.65 -21.80
CA PHE A 153 19.14 10.59 -23.06
C PHE A 153 18.93 11.83 -23.95
N THR A 154 17.79 12.52 -23.86
CA THR A 154 17.58 13.76 -24.63
C THR A 154 18.51 14.89 -24.16
N PHE A 155 18.80 14.97 -22.85
CA PHE A 155 19.79 15.93 -22.33
C PHE A 155 21.20 15.63 -22.86
N LEU A 156 21.57 14.35 -22.93
CA LEU A 156 22.86 13.93 -23.49
C LEU A 156 22.99 14.33 -24.97
N LYS A 157 21.95 14.08 -25.78
CA LYS A 157 21.94 14.45 -27.21
C LYS A 157 21.90 15.95 -27.45
N GLY A 158 21.29 16.71 -26.55
CA GLY A 158 21.18 18.16 -26.66
C GLY A 158 22.42 18.93 -26.22
N GLU A 159 23.51 18.24 -25.86
CA GLU A 159 24.71 18.85 -25.23
C GLU A 159 24.35 19.67 -23.96
N GLN A 160 23.32 19.22 -23.25
CA GLN A 160 22.84 19.84 -22.01
C GLN A 160 23.38 19.11 -20.78
N TYR A 161 23.33 19.78 -19.63
CA TYR A 161 23.78 19.23 -18.36
C TYR A 161 22.59 18.68 -17.56
N LEU A 162 22.79 17.53 -16.91
CA LEU A 162 21.83 16.92 -16.01
C LEU A 162 22.27 17.12 -14.55
N ALA A 163 21.43 17.74 -13.73
CA ALA A 163 21.64 17.81 -12.29
C ALA A 163 21.07 16.56 -11.61
N CYS A 164 21.96 15.70 -11.12
CA CYS A 164 21.59 14.49 -10.39
C CYS A 164 21.58 14.76 -8.89
N THR A 165 20.46 14.50 -8.23
CA THR A 165 20.30 14.65 -6.78
C THR A 165 19.65 13.40 -6.20
N ASP A 166 19.92 13.12 -4.94
CA ASP A 166 19.31 12.01 -4.22
C ASP A 166 18.85 12.47 -2.82
N VAL A 167 17.80 11.82 -2.32
CA VAL A 167 17.26 12.04 -0.97
C VAL A 167 17.41 10.75 -0.19
N SER A 168 18.38 10.72 0.72
CA SER A 168 18.59 9.56 1.59
C SER A 168 17.55 9.50 2.71
N ASN A 169 17.09 8.29 3.04
CA ASN A 169 16.24 8.00 4.19
C ASN A 169 15.00 8.91 4.32
N PHE A 170 14.23 9.08 3.23
CA PHE A 170 13.04 9.92 3.21
C PHE A 170 12.10 9.68 4.40
N PHE A 171 11.76 8.41 4.68
CA PHE A 171 10.81 8.06 5.75
C PHE A 171 11.35 8.31 7.17
N GLU A 172 12.66 8.46 7.35
CA GLU A 172 13.27 8.81 8.64
C GLU A 172 13.29 10.33 8.85
N ASN A 173 13.29 11.10 7.76
CA ASN A 173 13.49 12.55 7.80
C ASN A 173 12.23 13.36 7.49
N VAL A 174 11.18 12.72 6.95
CA VAL A 174 9.90 13.39 6.66
C VAL A 174 9.22 13.83 7.95
N SER A 175 8.77 15.08 8.01
CA SER A 175 8.01 15.59 9.14
C SER A 175 6.52 15.38 8.91
N ALA A 176 5.85 14.71 9.86
CA ALA A 176 4.39 14.58 9.84
C ALA A 176 3.66 15.94 9.81
N LYS A 177 4.28 17.00 10.36
CA LYS A 177 3.73 18.37 10.33
C LYS A 177 3.72 19.00 8.93
N GLN A 178 4.50 18.44 8.00
CA GLN A 178 4.63 18.93 6.62
C GLN A 178 3.84 18.07 5.63
N LEU A 179 3.27 16.96 6.09
CA LEU A 179 2.34 16.15 5.31
C LEU A 179 0.93 16.75 5.46
N ILE A 180 0.20 16.82 4.36
CA ILE A 180 -1.21 17.27 4.30
C ILE A 180 -2.11 16.11 4.69
#